data_AF-A0A7J4DUG5-F1
#
_entry.id   AF-A0A7J4DUG5-F1
#
_cell.length_a   1.000
_cell.length_b   1.000
_cell.length_c   1.000
_cell.angle_alpha   90.00
_cell.angle_beta   90.00
_cell.angle_gamma   90.00
#
_symmetry.space_group_name_H-M   'P 1'
#
loop_
_entity.id
_entity.type
_entity.pdbx_description
1 polymer ?
#
loop_
_entity_poly.entity_id
_entity_poly.type
_entity_poly.pdbx_seq_one_letter_code
_entity_poly.pdbx_strand_id
1 'polypeptide(L)'
;LIFAIKQSYYAKKHNLLAAREFEVDLLMRISITDQIEKALTIAGISPKNKFYLIASVGKIKELTQIQNWIIENLEYSTDININNYKKINKLHDIDLDKLNQSNIELDLLSYSAVKLVSRFSD
;
A
#
# COMPACT_ATOMS: atom_id res chain seq x y z
N LEU A 1 1.75 0.79 6.02
CA LEU A 1 0.79 1.57 5.19
C LEU A 1 1.14 3.07 5.08
N ILE A 2 1.27 3.81 6.19
CA ILE A 2 1.55 5.27 6.17
C ILE A 2 2.79 5.63 5.34
N PHE A 3 3.86 4.82 5.43
CA PHE A 3 5.06 5.05 4.64
C PHE A 3 4.82 4.87 3.13
N ALA A 4 4.04 3.86 2.70
CA ALA A 4 3.66 3.69 1.29
C ALA A 4 2.88 4.89 0.75
N ILE A 5 1.98 5.45 1.57
CA ILE A 5 1.24 6.68 1.27
C ILE A 5 2.20 7.85 1.10
N LYS A 6 3.13 8.05 2.04
CA LYS A 6 4.14 9.11 1.96
C LYS A 6 5.01 8.98 0.71
N GLN A 7 5.44 7.76 0.37
CA GLN A 7 6.24 7.48 -0.83
C GLN A 7 5.47 7.77 -2.12
N SER A 8 4.22 7.30 -2.22
CA SER A 8 3.37 7.59 -3.39
C SER A 8 3.10 9.08 -3.52
N TYR A 9 2.94 9.78 -2.40
CA TYR A 9 2.68 11.22 -2.40
C TYR A 9 3.92 12.02 -2.82
N TYR A 10 5.09 11.62 -2.32
CA TYR A 10 6.37 12.15 -2.80
C TYR A 10 6.52 11.92 -4.30
N ALA A 11 6.31 10.69 -4.77
CA ALA A 11 6.39 10.35 -6.19
C ALA A 11 5.44 11.20 -7.04
N LYS A 12 4.18 11.38 -6.61
CA LYS A 12 3.22 12.27 -7.27
C LYS A 12 3.74 13.71 -7.36
N LYS A 13 4.23 14.26 -6.27
CA LYS A 13 4.74 15.65 -6.21
C LYS A 13 5.93 15.88 -7.14
N HIS A 14 6.72 14.84 -7.38
CA HIS A 14 7.94 14.90 -8.18
C HIS A 14 7.81 14.28 -9.58
N ASN A 15 6.61 13.92 -10.02
CA ASN A 15 6.35 13.22 -11.31
C ASN A 15 7.13 11.90 -11.46
N LEU A 16 7.26 11.14 -10.37
CA LEU A 16 7.97 9.86 -10.29
C LEU A 16 7.02 8.68 -10.00
N LEU A 17 5.72 8.83 -10.29
CA LEU A 17 4.79 7.71 -10.13
C LEU A 17 5.14 6.61 -11.13
N ALA A 18 5.20 5.37 -10.64
CA ALA A 18 5.39 4.18 -11.46
C ALA A 18 4.12 3.79 -12.22
N ALA A 19 2.97 4.33 -11.81
CA ALA A 19 1.69 4.25 -12.51
C ALA A 19 1.14 5.65 -12.79
N ARG A 20 0.24 5.77 -13.78
CA ARG A 20 -0.37 7.06 -14.14
C ARG A 20 -1.17 7.68 -12.98
N GLU A 21 -1.81 6.83 -12.19
CA GLU A 21 -2.71 7.23 -11.10
C GLU A 21 -2.08 6.96 -9.74
N PHE A 22 -2.34 7.84 -8.78
CA PHE A 22 -1.76 7.77 -7.44
C PHE A 22 -2.20 6.51 -6.69
N GLU A 23 -3.47 6.14 -6.86
CA GLU A 23 -4.13 5.01 -6.24
C GLU A 23 -3.51 3.69 -6.72
N VAL A 24 -3.19 3.62 -8.01
CA VAL A 24 -2.54 2.46 -8.61
C VAL A 24 -1.07 2.37 -8.15
N ASP A 25 -0.35 3.49 -8.12
CA ASP A 25 1.02 3.55 -7.58
C ASP A 25 1.06 3.12 -6.10
N LEU A 26 0.09 3.57 -5.31
CA LEU A 26 -0.05 3.19 -3.91
C LEU A 26 -0.34 1.68 -3.76
N LEU A 27 -1.23 1.11 -4.58
CA LEU A 27 -1.50 -0.32 -4.60
C LEU A 27 -0.25 -1.13 -4.94
N MET A 28 0.52 -0.67 -5.94
CA MET A 28 1.79 -1.27 -6.34
C MET A 28 2.82 -1.25 -5.20
N ARG A 29 2.91 -0.14 -4.45
CA ARG A 29 3.79 -0.02 -3.29
C ARG A 29 3.39 -0.90 -2.11
N ILE A 30 2.09 -0.97 -1.82
CA ILE A 30 1.56 -1.84 -0.77
C ILE A 30 1.79 -3.31 -1.12
N SER A 31 1.71 -3.64 -2.41
CA SER A 31 1.84 -4.99 -2.94
C SER A 31 3.26 -5.38 -3.32
N ILE A 32 4.26 -4.52 -3.09
CA ILE A 32 5.68 -4.78 -3.38
C ILE A 32 5.89 -5.34 -4.81
N THR A 33 5.24 -4.71 -5.78
CA THR A 33 5.24 -5.16 -7.18
C THR A 33 5.16 -4.00 -8.15
N ASP A 34 5.82 -4.16 -9.29
CA ASP A 34 5.83 -3.25 -10.43
C ASP A 34 4.76 -3.60 -11.49
N GLN A 35 4.07 -4.72 -11.30
CA GLN A 35 2.97 -5.18 -12.15
C GLN A 35 1.61 -4.80 -11.54
N ILE A 36 0.82 -3.99 -12.27
CA ILE A 36 -0.50 -3.50 -11.86
C ILE A 36 -1.47 -4.67 -11.56
N GLU A 37 -1.54 -5.67 -12.43
CA GLU A 37 -2.43 -6.82 -12.25
C GLU A 37 -2.10 -7.61 -10.97
N LYS A 38 -0.81 -7.81 -10.68
CA LYS A 38 -0.36 -8.45 -9.44
C LYS A 38 -0.70 -7.59 -8.22
N ALA A 39 -0.59 -6.26 -8.32
CA ALA A 39 -0.98 -5.35 -7.24
C ALA A 39 -2.48 -5.41 -6.93
N LEU A 40 -3.32 -5.43 -7.96
CA LEU A 40 -4.77 -5.60 -7.83
C LEU A 40 -5.13 -6.96 -7.21
N THR A 41 -4.41 -8.01 -7.58
CA THR A 41 -4.63 -9.36 -7.01
C THR A 41 -4.22 -9.45 -5.54
N ILE A 42 -3.15 -8.76 -5.13
CA ILE A 42 -2.61 -8.84 -3.76
C ILE A 42 -3.34 -7.91 -2.80
N ALA A 43 -3.52 -6.63 -3.18
CA ALA A 43 -4.05 -5.58 -2.31
C ALA A 43 -5.40 -5.01 -2.76
N GLY A 44 -5.88 -5.37 -3.95
CA GLY A 44 -7.18 -4.94 -4.43
C GLY A 44 -8.35 -5.60 -3.70
N ILE A 45 -9.51 -4.97 -3.81
CA ILE A 45 -10.79 -5.46 -3.30
C ILE A 45 -11.24 -6.62 -4.19
N SER A 46 -11.62 -7.74 -3.58
CA SER A 46 -12.25 -8.88 -4.26
C SER A 46 -13.57 -9.27 -3.57
N PRO A 47 -14.49 -9.94 -4.28
CA PRO A 47 -15.75 -10.42 -3.69
C PRO A 47 -15.58 -11.38 -2.49
N LYS A 48 -14.38 -11.94 -2.29
CA LYS A 48 -14.08 -12.88 -1.19
C LYS A 48 -13.66 -12.16 0.10
N ASN A 49 -13.36 -10.87 0.04
CA ASN A 49 -12.93 -10.10 1.20
C ASN A 49 -14.13 -9.84 2.13
N LYS A 50 -13.98 -10.17 3.41
CA LYS A 50 -14.99 -9.85 4.44
C LYS A 50 -14.81 -8.45 5.04
N PHE A 51 -13.60 -7.90 4.92
CA PHE A 51 -13.22 -6.60 5.46
C PHE A 51 -12.39 -5.85 4.42
N TYR A 52 -12.50 -4.53 4.45
CA TYR A 52 -11.82 -3.63 3.52
C TYR A 52 -11.13 -2.52 4.30
N LEU A 53 -9.99 -2.06 3.76
CA LEU A 53 -9.30 -0.89 4.25
C LEU A 53 -9.50 0.24 3.24
N ILE A 54 -10.04 1.36 3.70
CA ILE A 54 -10.14 2.58 2.91
C ILE A 54 -8.98 3.48 3.29
N ALA A 55 -8.12 3.80 2.32
CA ALA A 55 -7.09 4.81 2.45
C ALA A 55 -7.47 6.02 1.59
N SER A 56 -7.44 7.21 2.17
CA SER A 56 -7.80 8.45 1.47
C SER A 56 -6.79 9.55 1.78
N VAL A 57 -6.42 10.32 0.75
CA VAL A 57 -5.46 11.42 0.84
C VAL A 57 -6.07 12.63 0.15
N GLY A 58 -6.24 13.73 0.89
CA GLY A 58 -6.94 14.90 0.39
C GLY A 58 -6.93 16.05 1.39
N LYS A 59 -7.79 17.05 1.16
CA LYS A 59 -7.94 18.17 2.09
C LYS A 59 -8.67 17.70 3.34
N ILE A 60 -8.26 18.21 4.51
CA ILE A 60 -8.89 17.88 5.80
C ILE A 60 -10.42 17.97 5.75
N LYS A 61 -10.98 19.04 5.18
CA LYS A 61 -12.44 19.23 5.10
C LYS A 61 -13.15 18.10 4.34
N GLU A 62 -12.59 17.70 3.21
CA GLU A 62 -13.13 16.62 2.36
C GLU A 62 -12.97 15.27 3.07
N LEU A 63 -11.82 15.04 3.72
CA LEU A 63 -11.57 13.81 4.50
C LEU A 63 -12.51 13.67 5.70
N THR A 64 -12.79 14.77 6.42
CA THR A 64 -13.75 14.76 7.53
C THR A 64 -15.16 14.42 7.06
N GLN A 65 -15.57 14.91 5.89
CA GLN A 65 -16.88 14.55 5.32
C GLN A 65 -16.97 13.05 5.00
N ILE A 66 -15.93 12.49 4.37
CA ILE A 66 -15.85 11.05 4.09
C ILE A 66 -15.86 10.24 5.38
N GLN A 67 -15.07 10.66 6.38
CA GLN A 67 -15.01 9.99 7.68
C GLN A 67 -16.39 9.96 8.35
N ASN A 68 -17.09 11.10 8.42
CA ASN A 68 -18.43 11.17 9.00
C ASN A 68 -19.40 10.26 8.25
N TRP A 69 -19.37 10.27 6.92
CA TRP A 69 -20.21 9.40 6.11
C TRP A 69 -19.94 7.92 6.40
N ILE A 70 -18.68 7.50 6.52
CA ILE A 70 -18.32 6.11 6.87
C ILE A 70 -18.86 5.75 8.25
N ILE A 71 -18.65 6.60 9.26
CA ILE A 71 -19.08 6.35 10.64
C ILE A 71 -20.61 6.23 10.71
N GLU A 72 -21.34 7.02 9.94
CA GLU A 72 -22.82 7.04 9.94
C GLU A 72 -23.44 5.88 9.15
N ASN A 73 -22.74 5.35 8.13
CA ASN A 73 -23.35 4.43 7.16
C ASN A 73 -22.73 3.03 7.14
N LEU A 74 -21.56 2.81 7.76
CA LEU A 74 -20.82 1.56 7.68
C LEU A 74 -20.39 1.07 9.06
N GLU A 75 -20.43 -0.24 9.25
CA GLU A 75 -19.71 -0.88 10.34
C GLU A 75 -18.20 -0.78 10.07
N TYR A 76 -17.47 -0.15 10.98
CA TYR A 76 -16.02 -0.01 10.91
C TYR A 76 -15.37 -0.46 12.21
N SER A 77 -14.13 -0.93 12.10
CA SER A 77 -13.26 -1.25 13.23
C SER A 77 -11.97 -0.46 13.12
N THR A 78 -11.47 0.03 14.24
CA THR A 78 -10.14 0.64 14.35
C THR A 78 -9.06 -0.38 14.71
N ASP A 79 -9.46 -1.58 15.12
CA ASP A 79 -8.53 -2.65 15.50
C ASP A 79 -8.09 -3.41 14.25
N ILE A 80 -6.92 -3.04 13.74
CA ILE A 80 -6.33 -3.69 12.58
C ILE A 80 -5.11 -4.50 13.03
N ASN A 81 -5.25 -5.83 13.10
CA ASN A 81 -4.10 -6.72 13.26
C ASN A 81 -3.58 -7.16 11.89
N ILE A 82 -2.53 -6.50 11.40
CA ILE A 82 -1.89 -6.82 10.12
C ILE A 82 -0.64 -7.67 10.39
N ASN A 83 -0.81 -8.97 10.63
CA ASN A 83 0.32 -9.92 10.71
C ASN A 83 0.40 -10.81 9.46
N ASN A 84 0.54 -10.18 8.29
CA ASN A 84 0.60 -10.87 6.99
C ASN A 84 2.03 -11.13 6.48
N TYR A 85 3.07 -10.87 7.29
CA TYR A 85 4.48 -10.96 6.89
C TYR A 85 4.87 -12.31 6.28
N LYS A 86 4.38 -13.43 6.84
CA LYS A 86 4.62 -14.78 6.30
C LYS A 86 4.05 -14.98 4.89
N LYS A 87 2.94 -14.31 4.58
CA LYS A 87 2.31 -14.37 3.25
C LYS A 87 3.09 -13.52 2.24
N ILE A 88 3.59 -12.35 2.67
CA ILE A 88 4.42 -11.47 1.85
C ILE A 88 5.74 -12.15 1.49
N ASN A 89 6.41 -12.80 2.46
CA ASN A 89 7.62 -13.58 2.21
C ASN A 89 7.41 -14.56 1.05
N LYS A 90 6.37 -15.40 1.14
CA LYS A 90 6.06 -16.39 0.09
C LYS A 90 5.72 -15.78 -1.28
N LEU A 91 5.08 -14.61 -1.31
CA LEU A 91 4.64 -13.97 -2.56
C LEU A 91 5.77 -13.27 -3.33
N HIS A 92 6.81 -12.87 -2.60
CA HIS A 92 7.90 -12.04 -3.12
C HIS A 92 9.28 -12.67 -3.00
N ASP A 93 9.37 -13.88 -2.44
CA ASP A 93 10.63 -14.59 -2.17
C ASP A 93 11.62 -13.72 -1.36
N ILE A 94 11.09 -13.04 -0.33
CA ILE A 94 11.87 -12.13 0.51
C ILE A 94 12.37 -12.89 1.74
N ASP A 95 13.69 -13.03 1.84
CA ASP A 95 14.36 -13.58 3.02
C ASP A 95 14.20 -12.64 4.22
N LEU A 96 13.20 -12.90 5.07
CA LEU A 96 12.89 -12.08 6.24
C LEU A 96 14.00 -12.11 7.30
N ASP A 97 14.89 -13.12 7.29
CA ASP A 97 15.98 -13.22 8.25
C ASP A 97 17.09 -12.20 7.95
N LYS A 98 17.12 -11.67 6.73
CA LYS A 98 17.98 -10.55 6.33
C LYS A 98 17.35 -9.18 6.59
N LEU A 99 16.06 -9.14 6.95
CA LEU A 99 15.39 -7.90 7.30
C LEU A 99 15.63 -7.56 8.77
N ASN A 100 15.70 -6.28 9.06
CA ASN A 100 15.72 -5.78 10.41
C ASN A 100 14.39 -6.13 11.09
N GLN A 101 14.41 -7.17 11.93
CA GLN A 101 13.22 -7.66 12.64
C GLN A 101 12.57 -6.59 13.54
N SER A 102 13.33 -5.57 13.96
CA SER A 102 12.78 -4.44 14.71
C SER A 102 11.95 -3.47 13.86
N ASN A 103 12.06 -3.52 12.53
CA ASN A 103 11.35 -2.61 11.63
C ASN A 103 11.07 -3.20 10.23
N ILE A 104 10.57 -4.43 10.21
CA ILE A 104 10.31 -5.20 8.99
C ILE A 104 9.38 -4.48 7.98
N GLU A 105 8.49 -3.61 8.46
CA GLU A 105 7.61 -2.80 7.61
C GLU A 105 8.39 -1.80 6.75
N LEU A 106 9.37 -1.11 7.33
CA LEU A 106 10.19 -0.15 6.61
C LEU A 106 11.08 -0.85 5.57
N ASP A 107 11.59 -2.03 5.89
CA ASP A 107 12.43 -2.79 4.96
C ASP A 107 11.63 -3.30 3.77
N LEU A 108 10.44 -3.88 4.00
CA LEU A 108 9.55 -4.34 2.93
C LEU A 108 9.12 -3.19 2.01
N LEU A 109 8.87 -2.01 2.57
CA LEU A 109 8.49 -0.84 1.79
C LEU A 109 9.69 -0.18 1.08
N SER A 110 10.89 -0.27 1.64
CA SER A 110 12.13 0.13 0.96
C SER A 110 12.42 -0.79 -0.22
N TYR A 111 12.21 -2.10 -0.05
CA TYR A 111 12.30 -3.08 -1.12
C TYR A 111 11.30 -2.78 -2.25
N SER A 112 10.06 -2.41 -1.89
CA SER A 112 9.08 -1.97 -2.88
C SER A 112 9.53 -0.73 -3.65
N ALA A 113 10.18 0.24 -2.99
CA ALA A 113 10.68 1.43 -3.66
C ALA A 113 11.77 1.09 -4.68
N VAL A 114 12.72 0.22 -4.31
CA VAL A 114 13.77 -0.26 -5.21
C VAL A 114 13.18 -0.95 -6.44
N LYS A 115 12.22 -1.85 -6.24
CA LYS A 115 11.59 -2.60 -7.34
C LYS A 115 10.83 -1.71 -8.33
N LEU A 116 10.28 -0.59 -7.88
CA LEU A 116 9.61 0.37 -8.76
C LEU A 116 10.60 1.26 -9.51
N VAL A 117 11.74 1.59 -8.88
CA VAL A 117 12.77 2.44 -9.49
C VAL A 117 13.58 1.70 -10.55
N SER A 118 13.84 0.39 -10.39
CA SER A 118 14.57 -0.41 -11.38
C SER A 118 13.95 -0.39 -12.77
N ARG A 119 12.64 -0.14 -12.87
CA ARG A 119 11.91 -0.04 -14.14
C ARG A 119 12.23 1.22 -14.95
N PHE A 120 12.85 2.23 -14.35
CA PHE A 120 13.27 3.46 -15.03
C PHE A 120 14.72 3.41 -15.52
N SER A 121 15.44 2.31 -15.27
CA SER A 121 16.85 2.14 -15.60
C SER A 121 17.10 1.27 -16.85
N ASP A 122 16.04 0.74 -17.46
CA ASP A 122 16.05 0.01 -18.73
C ASP A 122 15.59 0.92 -19.89
#